data_AF-X1RB68-F1
#
_entry.id   AF-X1RB68-F1
#
_cell.length_a   1.000
_cell.length_b   1.000
_cell.length_c   1.000
_cell.angle_alpha   90.00
_cell.angle_beta   90.00
_cell.angle_gamma   90.00
#
_symmetry.space_group_name_H-M   'P 1'
#
loop_
_entity.id
_entity.type
_entity.pdbx_description
1 polymer ?
#
loop_
_entity_poly.entity_id
_entity_poly.type
_entity_poly.pdbx_seq_one_letter_code
_entity_poly.pdbx_strand_id
1 'polypeptide(L)' 'MAQIVDVLGNAAEKAQKEGMVLALENEDFCWADTGRNTAEIVRAVSSPALRINWDPSNAFGLAESP' A
#
# COMPACT_ATOMS: atom_id res chain seq x y z
N MET A 1 -12.54 -1.55 2.93
CA MET A 1 -11.43 -0.80 3.55
C MET A 1 -10.98 -1.41 4.89
N ALA A 2 -11.85 -1.62 5.88
CA ALA A 2 -11.43 -2.21 7.18
C ALA A 2 -10.62 -3.52 7.05
N GLN A 3 -11.11 -4.48 6.25
CA GLN A 3 -10.42 -5.77 6.06
C GLN A 3 -8.98 -5.64 5.54
N ILE A 4 -8.72 -4.78 4.54
CA ILE A 4 -7.37 -4.66 3.97
C ILE A 4 -6.42 -3.95 4.94
N VAL A 5 -6.93 -2.99 5.72
CA VAL A 5 -6.17 -2.31 6.78
C VAL A 5 -5.76 -3.32 7.86
N ASP A 6 -6.66 -4.19 8.30
CA ASP A 6 -6.35 -5.21 9.32
C ASP A 6 -5.31 -6.22 8.80
N VAL A 7 -5.47 -6.69 7.56
CA VAL A 7 -4.52 -7.64 6.95
C VAL A 7 -3.14 -7.02 6.81
N LEU A 8 -3.05 -5.80 6.28
CA LEU A 8 -1.77 -5.13 6.10
C LEU A 8 -1.15 -4.65 7.42
N GLY A 9 -1.96 -4.32 8.43
CA GLY A 9 -1.49 -4.03 9.78
C GLY A 9 -0.77 -5.25 10.39
N ASN A 10 -1.40 -6.42 10.32
CA ASN A 10 -0.78 -7.67 10.77
C ASN A 10 0.50 -8.01 10.00
N ALA A 11 0.55 -7.73 8.69
CA ALA A 11 1.75 -7.95 7.89
C ALA A 11 2.87 -6.95 8.24
N ALA A 12 2.52 -5.68 8.45
CA ALA A 12 3.46 -4.64 8.85
C ALA A 12 4.06 -4.90 10.23
N GLU A 13 3.27 -5.39 11.20
CA GLU A 13 3.79 -5.80 12.50
C GLU A 13 4.84 -6.92 12.40
N LYS A 14 4.61 -7.91 11.52
CA LYS A 14 5.57 -8.99 11.27
C LYS A 14 6.84 -8.44 10.63
N ALA A 15 6.72 -7.59 9.61
CA ALA A 15 7.86 -6.95 8.97
C ALA A 15 8.68 -6.14 9.99
N GLN A 16 8.01 -5.37 10.85
CA GLN A 16 8.68 -4.57 11.88
C GLN A 16 9.47 -5.42 12.88
N LYS A 17 8.93 -6.57 13.32
CA LYS A 17 9.63 -7.49 14.23
C LYS A 17 10.93 -8.03 13.63
N GLU A 18 10.95 -8.23 12.32
CA GLU A 18 12.12 -8.70 11.57
C GLU A 18 13.04 -7.55 11.10
N GLY A 19 12.74 -6.30 11.45
CA GLY A 19 13.51 -5.13 10.99
C GLY A 19 13.38 -4.87 9.47
N MET A 20 12.29 -5.34 8.86
CA MET A 20 12.00 -5.20 7.43
C MET A 20 10.98 -4.09 7.16
N VAL A 21 10.97 -3.60 5.92
CA VAL A 21 9.92 -2.74 5.37
C VAL A 21 9.10 -3.56 4.39
N LEU A 22 7.79 -3.63 4.62
CA LEU A 22 6.81 -4.10 3.65
C LEU A 22 6.46 -2.95 2.71
N ALA A 23 6.67 -3.13 1.41
CA ALA A 23 6.38 -2.12 0.40
C ALA A 23 5.13 -2.54 -0.40
N LEU A 24 4.07 -1.72 -0.32
CA LEU A 24 2.82 -1.92 -1.05
C LEU A 24 2.92 -1.24 -2.41
N GLU A 25 2.85 -2.04 -3.46
CA GLU A 25 2.77 -1.58 -4.85
C GLU A 25 1.34 -1.21 -5.23
N ASN A 26 1.19 -0.22 -6.11
CA ASN A 26 -0.08 0.07 -6.76
C ASN A 26 -0.27 -0.84 -7.98
N GLU A 27 -1.44 -1.47 -8.11
CA GLU A 27 -1.73 -2.47 -9.13
C GLU A 27 -3.23 -2.51 -9.43
N ASP A 28 -3.60 -2.39 -10.71
CA ASP A 28 -4.94 -1.97 -11.17
C ASP A 28 -6.08 -2.95 -10.81
N PHE A 29 -5.74 -4.21 -10.52
CA PHE A 29 -6.68 -5.27 -10.14
C PHE A 29 -6.72 -5.54 -8.62
N CYS A 30 -6.01 -4.75 -7.81
CA CYS A 30 -5.91 -4.92 -6.36
C CYS A 30 -6.62 -3.79 -5.57
N TRP A 31 -6.63 -3.89 -4.23
CA TRP A 31 -7.11 -2.80 -3.37
C TRP A 31 -6.29 -1.50 -3.51
N ALA A 32 -5.04 -1.63 -3.92
CA ALA A 32 -4.11 -0.55 -4.20
C ALA A 32 -4.14 -0.17 -5.70
N ASP A 33 -5.33 -0.11 -6.30
CA ASP A 33 -5.53 0.14 -7.75
C ASP A 33 -4.99 1.48 -8.28
N THR A 34 -4.82 2.44 -7.39
CA THR A 34 -4.44 3.82 -7.70
C THR A 34 -3.41 4.34 -6.71
N GLY A 35 -2.65 5.36 -7.09
CA GLY A 35 -1.73 6.03 -6.17
C GLY A 35 -2.46 6.62 -4.96
N ARG A 36 -3.66 7.16 -5.19
CA ARG A 36 -4.54 7.66 -4.12
C ARG A 36 -4.95 6.56 -3.15
N ASN A 37 -5.53 5.47 -3.64
CA ASN A 37 -6.02 4.39 -2.77
C ASN A 37 -4.87 3.72 -2.03
N THR A 38 -3.73 3.54 -2.69
CA THR A 38 -2.49 3.05 -2.06
C THR A 38 -2.08 3.96 -0.88
N ALA A 39 -2.07 5.28 -1.08
CA ALA A 39 -1.75 6.23 -0.03
C ALA A 39 -2.79 6.24 1.12
N GLU A 40 -4.07 6.09 0.82
CA GLU A 40 -5.13 5.98 1.83
C GLU A 40 -4.97 4.71 2.68
N ILE A 41 -4.68 3.57 2.06
CA ILE A 41 -4.43 2.30 2.75
C ILE A 41 -3.21 2.42 3.69
N VAL A 42 -2.07 2.91 3.18
CA VAL A 42 -0.85 3.04 4.00
C VAL A 42 -1.04 4.00 5.17
N ARG A 43 -1.75 5.12 4.97
CA ARG A 43 -2.11 6.05 6.05
C ARG A 43 -3.01 5.40 7.09
N ALA A 44 -4.00 4.62 6.66
CA ALA A 44 -4.94 3.97 7.57
C ALA A 44 -4.27 2.89 8.43
N VAL A 45 -3.30 2.15 7.89
CA VAL A 45 -2.50 1.17 8.66
C VAL A 45 -1.59 1.86 9.68
N SER A 46 -1.07 3.05 9.37
CA SER A 46 -0.28 3.88 10.29
C SER A 46 0.91 3.15 10.94
N SER A 47 1.62 2.32 10.18
CA SER A 47 2.83 1.61 10.64
C SER A 47 4.09 2.16 9.96
N PRO A 48 5.21 2.34 10.68
CA PRO A 48 6.48 2.73 10.06
C PRO A 48 7.05 1.67 9.12
N ALA A 49 6.65 0.40 9.30
CA ALA A 49 7.14 -0.73 8.50
C ALA A 49 6.31 -1.00 7.24
N LEU A 50 5.24 -0.23 6.97
CA LEU A 50 4.50 -0.28 5.70
C LEU A 50 4.77 0.99 4.90
N ARG A 51 5.28 0.85 3.67
CA ARG A 51 5.58 1.96 2.75
C ARG A 51 5.01 1.68 1.36
N ILE A 52 5.14 2.66 0.46
CA ILE A 52 4.64 2.58 -0.91
C ILE A 52 5.79 2.25 -1.87
N ASN A 53 5.61 1.23 -2.69
CA ASN A 53 6.43 0.96 -3.88
C ASN A 53 5.69 1.54 -5.10
N TRP A 54 5.92 2.80 -5.42
CA TRP A 54 5.18 3.47 -6.49
C TRP A 54 5.61 2.97 -7.87
N ASP A 55 4.69 2.37 -8.63
CA ASP A 55 4.86 2.01 -10.04
C ASP A 55 3.98 2.92 -10.94
N PRO A 56 4.58 3.90 -11.64
CA PRO A 56 3.86 4.77 -12.57
C PRO A 56 3.22 4.04 -13.76
N SER A 57 3.74 2.88 -14.15
CA SER A 57 3.24 2.08 -15.27
C SER A 57 1.87 1.51 -14.93
N ASN A 58 1.66 1.10 -13.68
CA ASN A 58 0.37 0.61 -13.19
C ASN A 58 -0.67 1.72 -13.02
N ALA A 59 -0.24 3.00 -13.02
CA ALA A 59 -1.14 4.14 -13.05
C ALA A 59 -1.46 4.62 -14.48
N PHE A 60 -0.82 4.04 -15.51
CA PHE A 60 -1.00 4.47 -16.89
C PHE A 60 -2.43 4.22 -17.38
N GLY A 61 -3.09 5.28 -17.85
CA GLY A 61 -4.47 5.20 -18.33
C GLY A 61 -5.55 5.36 -17.25
N LEU A 62 -5.19 5.45 -15.97
CA LEU A 62 -6.15 5.61 -14.86
C LEU A 62 -6.59 7.06 -14.59
N ALA A 63 -6.32 8.00 -15.52
CA ALA A 63 -6.58 9.44 -15.35
C ALA A 63 -5.99 10.03 -14.04
N GLU A 64 -4.94 9.41 -13.51
CA GLU A 64 -4.18 9.92 -12.36
C GLU A 64 -3.03 10.80 -12.84
N SER A 65 -2.65 11.81 -12.03
CA SER A 65 -1.38 12.51 -12.20
C SER A 65 -0.33 11.79 -11.35
N PRO A 66 0.67 11.13 -11.97
CA PRO A 66 1.74 10.46 -11.26
C PRO A 66 2.66 11.45 -10.51
#